data_AF-A0A956Q3E8-F1
#
_entry.id   AF-A0A956Q3E8-F1
#
_cell.length_a   1.000
_cell.length_b   1.000
_cell.length_c   1.000
_cell.angle_alpha   90.00
_cell.angle_beta   90.00
_cell.angle_gamma   90.00
#
_symmetry.space_group_name_H-M   'P 1'
#
loop_
_entity.id
_entity.type
_entity.pdbx_description
1 polymer ?
#
loop_
_entity_poly.entity_id
_entity_poly.type
_entity_poly.pdbx_seq_one_letter_code
_entity_poly.pdbx_strand_id
1 'polypeptide(L)'
;MEAQQLMTAAGGRFEADEYDKEDVRDFALWKAPAKKDEPAWDSPWGVGFPGWHLECSAMIRNIYGKDGIDIHTGGIDLLFPHHENEIAQSCGAYPGENFVRYWMHNEHLLVESKKMSKSLGNFFT
;
A
#
# COMPACT_ATOMS: atom_id res chain seq x y z
N MET A 1 -21.48 -0.98 21.77
CA MET A 1 -20.05 -0.63 21.74
C MET A 1 -19.75 -0.34 20.28
N GLU A 2 -19.90 0.93 19.91
CA GLU A 2 -20.24 1.37 18.55
C GLU A 2 -19.02 1.49 17.63
N ALA A 3 -19.25 1.22 16.34
CA ALA A 3 -18.31 1.32 15.22
C ALA A 3 -17.50 2.63 15.15
N GLN A 4 -17.90 3.63 15.91
CA GLN A 4 -17.24 4.92 16.04
C GLN A 4 -15.84 4.83 16.65
N GLN A 5 -15.55 3.81 17.49
CA GLN A 5 -14.19 3.57 18.00
C GLN A 5 -13.26 2.92 16.95
N LEU A 6 -13.78 2.19 15.97
CA LEU A 6 -12.98 1.63 14.87
C LEU A 6 -12.54 2.71 13.88
N MET A 7 -13.38 3.72 13.65
CA MET A 7 -13.06 4.85 12.75
C MET A 7 -11.87 5.70 13.20
N THR A 8 -11.54 5.71 14.49
CA THR A 8 -10.39 6.48 14.99
C THR A 8 -9.04 5.78 14.77
N ALA A 9 -9.03 4.44 14.65
CA ALA A 9 -7.83 3.67 14.36
C ALA A 9 -7.41 3.75 12.87
N ALA A 10 -8.35 4.01 11.96
CA ALA A 10 -8.14 4.01 10.52
C ALA A 10 -7.64 5.35 9.95
N GLY A 11 -6.77 6.06 10.69
CA GLY A 11 -5.93 7.18 10.23
C GLY A 11 -6.46 7.97 9.03
N GLY A 12 -7.44 8.86 9.29
CA GLY A 12 -8.15 9.62 8.26
C GLY A 12 -7.24 10.38 7.29
N ARG A 13 -7.19 9.90 6.05
CA ARG A 13 -7.12 10.66 4.79
C ARG A 13 -7.80 9.81 3.72
N PHE A 14 -9.11 9.95 3.62
CA PHE A 14 -9.87 9.44 2.48
C PHE A 14 -9.60 10.37 1.29
N GLU A 15 -8.50 10.15 0.57
CA GLU A 15 -8.63 10.31 -0.89
C GLU A 15 -9.60 9.19 -1.27
N ALA A 16 -10.87 9.56 -1.40
CA ALA A 16 -11.87 8.68 -1.96
C ALA A 16 -11.37 8.33 -3.36
N ASP A 17 -10.70 7.19 -3.46
CA ASP A 17 -10.73 6.37 -4.66
C ASP A 17 -12.21 6.36 -5.08
N GLU A 18 -12.58 7.09 -6.13
CA GLU A 18 -13.94 7.23 -6.67
C GLU A 18 -14.41 5.91 -7.31
N TYR A 19 -14.22 4.81 -6.59
CA TYR A 19 -14.65 3.48 -6.97
C TYR A 19 -15.59 3.00 -5.87
N ASP A 20 -16.71 2.40 -6.25
CA ASP A 20 -17.66 1.83 -5.30
C ASP A 20 -16.97 0.72 -4.50
N LYS A 21 -16.66 1.03 -3.24
CA LYS A 21 -16.12 0.08 -2.27
C LYS A 21 -17.27 -0.55 -1.50
N GLU A 22 -17.23 -1.86 -1.31
CA GLU A 22 -18.22 -2.56 -0.49
C GLU A 22 -17.96 -2.31 1.00
N ASP A 23 -16.68 -2.16 1.38
CA ASP A 23 -16.22 -1.84 2.72
C ASP A 23 -15.20 -0.69 2.72
N VAL A 24 -15.20 0.13 3.78
CA VAL A 24 -14.25 1.24 3.95
C VAL A 24 -12.78 0.79 4.00
N ARG A 25 -12.54 -0.50 4.26
CA ARG A 25 -11.21 -1.13 4.29
C ARG A 25 -10.75 -1.61 2.91
N ASP A 26 -11.61 -1.59 1.90
CA ASP A 26 -11.24 -2.04 0.57
C ASP A 26 -10.20 -1.12 -0.06
N PHE A 27 -9.27 -1.71 -0.81
CA PHE A 27 -8.23 -1.01 -1.55
C PHE A 27 -8.16 -1.54 -2.98
N ALA A 28 -7.85 -0.64 -3.92
CA ALA A 28 -7.84 -1.00 -5.34
C ALA A 28 -6.63 -1.89 -5.69
N LEU A 29 -6.89 -2.97 -6.43
CA LEU A 29 -5.85 -3.80 -7.06
C LEU A 29 -5.50 -3.29 -8.47
N TRP A 30 -6.50 -2.83 -9.21
CA TRP A 30 -6.37 -2.30 -10.56
C TRP A 30 -7.23 -1.06 -10.69
N LYS A 31 -6.66 0.02 -11.23
CA LYS A 31 -7.32 1.32 -11.33
C LYS A 31 -7.45 1.75 -12.78
N ALA A 32 -8.64 2.23 -13.16
CA ALA A 32 -8.81 2.89 -14.44
C ALA A 32 -8.09 4.25 -14.42
N PRO A 33 -7.48 4.70 -15.53
CA PRO A 33 -6.84 6.02 -15.59
C PRO A 33 -7.88 7.13 -15.41
N ALA A 34 -7.56 8.14 -14.62
CA ALA A 34 -8.43 9.30 -14.42
C ALA A 34 -8.40 10.24 -15.63
N LYS A 35 -7.29 10.21 -16.39
CA LYS A 35 -7.09 11.01 -17.59
C LYS A 35 -6.56 10.16 -18.73
N LYS A 36 -6.91 10.53 -19.97
CA LYS A 36 -6.55 9.77 -21.18
C LYS A 36 -5.04 9.67 -21.43
N ASP A 37 -4.26 10.60 -20.89
CA ASP A 37 -2.81 10.71 -21.04
C ASP A 37 -2.01 10.03 -19.91
N GLU A 38 -2.69 9.44 -18.91
CA GLU A 38 -2.02 8.68 -17.87
C GLU A 38 -1.51 7.33 -18.42
N PRO A 39 -0.34 6.85 -17.97
CA PRO A 39 0.14 5.51 -18.33
C PRO A 39 -0.88 4.44 -17.93
N ALA A 40 -1.25 3.60 -18.89
CA ALA A 40 -2.19 2.50 -18.69
C ALA A 40 -1.88 1.33 -19.62
N TRP A 41 -2.31 0.14 -19.23
CA TRP A 41 -2.09 -1.13 -19.89
C TRP A 41 -3.40 -1.89 -20.08
N ASP A 42 -3.48 -2.71 -21.12
CA ASP A 42 -4.59 -3.63 -21.31
C ASP A 42 -4.58 -4.72 -20.23
N SER A 43 -5.76 -5.05 -19.70
CA SER A 43 -5.95 -6.15 -18.74
C SER A 43 -7.31 -6.83 -18.95
N PRO A 44 -7.54 -8.02 -18.36
CA PRO A 44 -8.85 -8.68 -18.39
C PRO A 44 -10.01 -7.86 -17.80
N TRP A 45 -9.70 -6.82 -17.01
CA TRP A 45 -10.67 -5.93 -16.37
C TRP A 45 -10.76 -4.55 -17.05
N GLY A 46 -10.15 -4.42 -18.24
CA GLY A 46 -10.08 -3.17 -18.99
C GLY A 46 -8.76 -2.42 -18.83
N VAL A 47 -8.64 -1.33 -19.56
CA VAL A 47 -7.43 -0.47 -19.57
C VAL A 47 -7.26 0.18 -18.20
N GLY A 48 -6.08 0.04 -17.61
CA GLY A 48 -5.79 0.56 -16.27
C GLY A 48 -4.33 0.45 -15.87
N PHE A 49 -4.06 0.67 -14.60
CA PHE A 49 -2.74 0.55 -13.99
C PHE A 49 -2.85 -0.14 -12.63
N PRO A 50 -1.78 -0.77 -12.13
CA PRO A 50 -1.82 -1.46 -10.86
C PRO A 50 -2.05 -0.48 -9.70
N GLY A 51 -2.76 -0.94 -8.66
CA GLY A 51 -2.83 -0.23 -7.40
C GLY A 51 -1.47 -0.23 -6.70
N TRP A 52 -1.17 0.84 -5.97
CA TRP A 52 0.13 1.09 -5.33
C TRP A 52 0.69 -0.13 -4.56
N HIS A 53 -0.15 -0.85 -3.83
CA HIS A 53 0.25 -2.01 -3.02
C HIS A 53 0.55 -3.26 -3.86
N LEU A 54 -0.15 -3.44 -5.00
CA LEU A 54 -0.11 -4.67 -5.79
C LEU A 54 1.27 -4.90 -6.43
N GLU A 55 1.97 -3.82 -6.77
CA GLU A 55 3.26 -3.88 -7.44
C GLU A 55 4.30 -4.64 -6.62
N CYS A 56 4.46 -4.29 -5.33
CA CYS A 56 5.42 -4.91 -4.42
C CYS A 56 5.14 -6.41 -4.26
N SER A 57 3.89 -6.78 -3.97
CA SER A 57 3.44 -8.18 -3.83
C SER A 57 3.74 -9.00 -5.10
N ALA A 58 3.36 -8.47 -6.27
CA ALA A 58 3.54 -9.15 -7.54
C ALA A 58 5.03 -9.33 -7.89
N MET A 59 5.85 -8.30 -7.66
CA MET A 59 7.29 -8.36 -7.95
C MET A 59 8.02 -9.34 -7.03
N ILE A 60 7.74 -9.33 -5.73
CA ILE A 60 8.34 -10.26 -4.77
C ILE A 60 8.00 -11.70 -5.17
N ARG A 61 6.73 -11.97 -5.47
CA ARG A 61 6.31 -13.33 -5.86
C ARG A 61 6.90 -13.77 -7.19
N ASN A 62 7.06 -12.86 -8.14
CA ASN A 62 7.65 -13.14 -9.45
C ASN A 62 9.15 -13.46 -9.35
N ILE A 63 9.89 -12.75 -8.50
CA ILE A 63 11.35 -12.89 -8.39
C ILE A 63 11.75 -14.02 -7.45
N TYR A 64 11.10 -14.13 -6.29
CA TYR A 64 11.50 -15.05 -5.21
C TYR A 64 10.59 -16.28 -5.09
N GLY A 65 9.51 -16.33 -5.86
CA GLY A 65 8.61 -17.47 -5.86
C GLY A 65 7.89 -17.67 -4.52
N LYS A 66 7.60 -18.93 -4.20
CA LYS A 66 6.86 -19.35 -2.99
C LYS A 66 7.63 -19.17 -1.67
N ASP A 67 8.95 -18.94 -1.76
CA ASP A 67 9.81 -18.83 -0.59
C ASP A 67 9.80 -17.41 -0.02
N GLY A 68 9.35 -16.43 -0.82
CA GLY A 68 9.27 -15.03 -0.42
C GLY A 68 10.65 -14.42 -0.16
N ILE A 69 10.69 -13.38 0.66
CA ILE A 69 11.93 -12.73 1.09
C ILE A 69 12.12 -12.84 2.60
N ASP A 70 13.38 -12.85 3.03
CA ASP A 70 13.69 -12.88 4.45
C ASP A 70 13.40 -11.55 5.13
N ILE A 71 13.77 -10.43 4.49
CA ILE A 71 13.65 -9.09 5.05
C ILE A 71 12.95 -8.17 4.05
N HIS A 72 11.86 -7.54 4.49
CA HIS A 72 11.23 -6.43 3.76
C HIS A 72 11.32 -5.15 4.59
N THR A 73 11.70 -4.04 3.95
CA THR A 73 12.05 -2.79 4.62
C THR A 73 11.22 -1.63 4.10
N GLY A 74 10.93 -0.64 4.94
CA GLY A 74 10.29 0.60 4.52
C GLY A 74 10.35 1.68 5.60
N GLY A 75 9.91 2.90 5.27
CA GLY A 75 9.62 3.90 6.30
C GLY A 75 8.44 3.47 7.17
N ILE A 76 8.37 3.95 8.42
CA ILE A 76 7.26 3.63 9.33
C ILE A 76 5.88 4.01 8.78
N ASP A 77 5.81 4.98 7.86
CA ASP A 77 4.61 5.34 7.12
C ASP A 77 4.16 4.30 6.08
N LEU A 78 5.01 3.34 5.72
CA LEU A 78 4.64 2.22 4.86
C LEU A 78 4.09 1.04 5.65
N LEU A 79 4.24 1.00 6.98
CA LEU A 79 3.68 -0.08 7.81
C LEU A 79 2.17 -0.24 7.54
N PHE A 80 1.43 0.87 7.57
CA PHE A 80 0.02 0.92 7.22
C PHE A 80 -0.28 2.13 6.34
N PRO A 81 -1.05 1.98 5.24
CA PRO A 81 -1.70 0.74 4.79
C PRO A 81 -0.81 -0.14 3.91
N HIS A 82 0.38 0.31 3.51
CA HIS A 82 1.10 -0.29 2.38
C HIS A 82 1.52 -1.76 2.62
N HIS A 83 2.36 -2.01 3.61
CA HIS A 83 2.82 -3.37 3.92
C HIS A 83 1.70 -4.28 4.42
N GLU A 84 0.73 -3.74 5.16
CA GLU A 84 -0.46 -4.50 5.58
C GLU A 84 -1.25 -5.01 4.36
N ASN A 85 -1.45 -4.16 3.34
CA ASN A 85 -2.14 -4.55 2.11
C ASN A 85 -1.30 -5.52 1.26
N GLU A 86 0.02 -5.40 1.27
CA GLU A 86 0.90 -6.38 0.62
C GLU A 86 0.80 -7.78 1.25
N ILE A 87 0.75 -7.84 2.58
CA ILE A 87 0.49 -9.08 3.33
C ILE A 87 -0.88 -9.64 2.93
N ALA A 88 -1.92 -8.82 2.95
CA ALA A 88 -3.28 -9.24 2.60
C ALA A 88 -3.36 -9.80 1.16
N GLN A 89 -2.74 -9.13 0.19
CA GLN A 89 -2.67 -9.59 -1.20
C GLN A 89 -1.91 -10.91 -1.33
N SER A 90 -0.70 -11.00 -0.76
CA SER A 90 0.19 -12.15 -0.95
C SER A 90 -0.32 -13.39 -0.25
N CYS A 91 -0.73 -13.27 1.02
CA CYS A 91 -1.29 -14.39 1.78
C CYS A 91 -2.70 -14.79 1.29
N GLY A 92 -3.49 -13.83 0.80
CA GLY A 92 -4.81 -14.10 0.23
C GLY A 92 -4.75 -14.80 -1.13
N ALA A 93 -3.84 -14.38 -2.01
CA ALA A 93 -3.67 -14.98 -3.33
C ALA A 93 -2.95 -16.32 -3.30
N TYR A 94 -1.99 -16.51 -2.37
CA TYR A 94 -1.15 -17.71 -2.30
C TYR A 94 -1.16 -18.35 -0.89
N PRO A 95 -2.27 -18.97 -0.48
CA PRO A 95 -2.35 -19.63 0.82
C PRO A 95 -1.28 -20.72 1.00
N GLY A 96 -0.52 -20.63 2.09
CA GLY A 96 0.51 -21.62 2.45
C GLY A 96 1.90 -21.35 1.85
N GLU A 97 2.06 -20.30 1.05
CA GLU A 97 3.39 -19.81 0.64
C GLU A 97 3.96 -18.82 1.67
N ASN A 98 5.27 -18.62 1.65
CA ASN A 98 5.92 -17.59 2.45
C ASN A 98 5.91 -16.26 1.69
N PHE A 99 5.69 -15.15 2.39
CA PHE A 99 5.79 -13.80 1.81
C PHE A 99 7.01 -13.03 2.35
N VAL A 100 6.97 -12.64 3.63
CA VAL A 100 8.06 -11.93 4.31
C VAL A 100 8.24 -12.51 5.71
N ARG A 101 9.49 -12.78 6.12
CA ARG A 101 9.79 -13.31 7.47
C ARG A 101 10.00 -12.21 8.51
N TYR A 102 10.73 -11.16 8.14
CA TYR A 102 11.06 -10.04 9.02
C TYR A 102 10.75 -8.71 8.35
N TRP A 103 10.06 -7.84 9.09
CA TRP A 103 9.75 -6.49 8.67
C TRP A 103 10.63 -5.51 9.44
N MET A 104 11.26 -4.58 8.73
CA MET A 104 12.10 -3.55 9.33
C MET A 104 11.65 -2.16 8.89
N HIS A 105 11.25 -1.34 9.87
CA HIS A 105 10.76 0.01 9.62
C HIS A 105 11.65 1.05 10.25
N ASN A 106 12.07 2.06 9.47
CA ASN A 106 12.80 3.20 10.00
C ASN A 106 11.83 4.32 10.42
N GLU A 107 12.15 4.98 11.53
CA GLU A 107 11.38 6.12 12.02
C GLU A 107 11.56 7.38 11.15
N HIS A 108 10.67 8.35 11.36
CA HIS A 108 10.70 9.62 10.66
C HIS A 108 11.93 10.46 11.00
N LEU A 109 12.53 11.08 9.98
CA LEU A 109 13.53 12.11 10.17
C LEU A 109 12.85 13.39 10.70
N LEU A 110 13.44 13.99 11.73
CA LEU A 110 12.91 15.20 12.37
C LEU A 110 13.75 16.43 12.01
N VAL A 111 13.07 17.52 11.67
CA VAL A 111 13.61 18.87 11.52
C VAL A 111 12.87 19.76 12.52
N GLU A 112 13.60 20.40 13.43
CA GLU A 112 13.00 21.24 14.48
C GLU A 112 11.86 20.51 15.24
N SER A 113 12.11 19.25 15.59
CA SER A 113 11.17 18.35 16.28
C SER A 113 9.87 18.06 15.52
N LYS A 114 9.79 18.36 14.22
CA LYS A 114 8.68 18.01 13.33
C LYS A 114 9.14 17.03 12.27
N LYS A 115 8.26 16.11 11.84
CA LYS A 115 8.51 15.21 10.71
C LYS A 115 8.96 16.02 9.49
N MET A 116 10.04 15.61 8.84
CA MET A 116 10.44 16.16 7.56
C MET A 116 9.41 15.75 6.49
N SER A 117 8.82 16.71 5.79
CA SER A 117 7.93 16.44 4.67
C SER A 117 7.90 17.59 3.66
N LYS A 118 7.63 17.26 2.39
CA LYS A 118 7.40 18.27 1.35
C LYS A 118 6.21 19.18 1.69
N SER A 119 5.15 18.62 2.28
CA SER A 119 3.93 19.35 2.65
C SER A 119 4.13 20.38 3.75
N LEU A 120 5.12 20.19 4.63
CA LEU A 120 5.45 21.13 5.70
C LEU A 120 6.49 22.18 5.28
N GLY A 121 7.04 22.08 4.07
CA GLY A 121 8.08 22.99 3.56
C GLY A 121 9.43 22.89 4.32
N ASN A 122 9.60 21.90 5.18
CA ASN A 122 10.82 21.66 5.97
C ASN A 122 11.72 20.57 5.37
N PHE A 123 11.58 20.30 4.07
CA PHE A 123 12.33 19.29 3.33
C PHE A 123 13.63 19.88 2.77
N PHE A 124 14.74 19.15 2.93
CA PHE A 124 16.07 19.52 2.43
C PHE A 124 16.59 18.39 1.54
N THR A 125 17.27 18.74 0.45
CA THR A 125 17.89 17.81 -0.53
C THR A 125 19.39 17.77 -0.39
#